data_AF-A0A803LJN6-F1
#
_entry.id   AF-A0A803LJN6-F1
#
_cell.length_a   1.000
_cell.length_b   1.000
_cell.length_c   1.000
_cell.angle_alpha   90.00
_cell.angle_beta   90.00
_cell.angle_gamma   90.00
#
_symmetry.space_group_name_H-M   'P 1'
#
loop_
_entity.id
_entity.type
_entity.pdbx_description
1 polymer ?
#
loop_
_entity_poly.entity_id
_entity_poly.type
_entity_poly.pdbx_seq_one_letter_code
_entity_poly.pdbx_strand_id
1 'polypeptide(L)'
;MVPQSALNSSRALEGVHGVQVVPHAPFVVEEVTQLGDQRPTCKDSNTRISRHVLMQRVQEQIAIRLRPVQCCHTGDQNIAETVANVVTSLPFIALGAHAPRKSYNSKLYANSLIGVGVASSMYHCSRGRIRKFLRWVDYTMIATATVCLSRALRSEHPKLLMAASAVCLPFQPLMVSLVHTGLMEVAFAQRAFKDPELKLAHNVHKACSLLGGVLFVADDVFPETPYLHAAWHLAAAVGVGTCNRLLE
;
A
#
# COMPACT_ATOMS: atom_id res chain seq x y z
N MET A 1 -25.90 -17.43 -64.02
CA MET A 1 -26.90 -18.36 -63.45
C MET A 1 -26.15 -19.44 -62.69
N VAL A 2 -26.58 -19.72 -61.46
CA VAL A 2 -26.01 -20.68 -60.49
C VAL A 2 -26.30 -22.14 -60.93
N PRO A 3 -25.51 -23.13 -60.48
CA PRO A 3 -26.03 -24.18 -59.58
C PRO A 3 -25.05 -24.42 -58.39
N GLN A 4 -25.43 -24.38 -57.10
CA GLN A 4 -26.25 -25.31 -56.28
C GLN A 4 -25.83 -26.79 -56.43
N SER A 5 -25.10 -27.31 -55.43
CA SER A 5 -25.55 -28.29 -54.41
C SER A 5 -25.42 -29.75 -54.94
N ALA A 6 -25.11 -30.81 -54.21
CA ALA A 6 -25.07 -31.14 -52.80
C ALA A 6 -24.33 -32.49 -52.62
N LEU A 7 -24.22 -32.95 -51.36
CA LEU A 7 -24.11 -34.36 -50.92
C LEU A 7 -22.76 -35.07 -51.15
N ASN A 8 -22.06 -35.56 -50.13
CA ASN A 8 -22.54 -36.58 -49.21
C ASN A 8 -21.88 -36.51 -47.82
N SER A 9 -22.73 -36.49 -46.79
CA SER A 9 -22.38 -36.95 -45.44
C SER A 9 -22.47 -38.49 -45.41
N SER A 10 -21.46 -39.16 -44.86
CA SER A 10 -21.65 -40.52 -44.34
C SER A 10 -21.65 -40.47 -42.81
N ARG A 11 -22.73 -41.04 -42.27
CA ARG A 11 -23.09 -41.15 -40.87
C ARG A 11 -22.12 -42.07 -40.13
N ALA A 12 -21.61 -41.61 -39.00
CA ALA A 12 -21.38 -42.47 -37.85
C ALA A 12 -21.36 -41.60 -36.59
N LEU A 13 -22.09 -42.02 -35.55
CA LEU A 13 -22.20 -41.41 -34.23
C LEU A 13 -23.24 -40.31 -34.09
N GLU A 14 -24.45 -40.68 -34.49
CA GLU A 14 -25.68 -40.31 -33.80
C GLU A 14 -25.56 -40.75 -32.33
N GLY A 15 -25.73 -39.82 -31.38
CA GLY A 15 -25.95 -40.15 -29.97
C GLY A 15 -24.80 -39.92 -28.99
N VAL A 16 -24.26 -38.70 -28.88
CA VAL A 16 -23.73 -38.20 -27.59
C VAL A 16 -24.13 -36.73 -27.44
N HIS A 17 -25.10 -36.48 -26.56
CA HIS A 17 -25.49 -35.14 -26.15
C HIS A 17 -24.43 -34.55 -25.22
N GLY A 18 -24.09 -33.28 -25.48
CA GLY A 18 -23.61 -32.36 -24.46
C GLY A 18 -22.12 -32.46 -24.11
N VAL A 19 -21.34 -31.56 -24.71
CA VAL A 19 -20.29 -30.71 -24.11
C VAL A 19 -19.31 -30.38 -25.23
N GLN A 20 -19.41 -29.15 -25.72
CA GLN A 20 -18.49 -28.58 -26.69
C GLN A 20 -17.21 -28.18 -25.95
N VAL A 21 -16.19 -29.03 -26.00
CA VAL A 21 -14.82 -28.66 -25.64
C VAL A 21 -14.23 -27.87 -26.82
N VAL A 22 -13.97 -26.59 -26.60
CA VAL A 22 -13.34 -25.71 -27.58
C VAL A 22 -11.86 -26.13 -27.75
N PRO A 23 -11.36 -26.38 -28.97
CA PRO A 23 -9.98 -26.78 -29.20
C PRO A 23 -8.99 -25.62 -29.04
N HIS A 24 -7.93 -25.84 -28.25
CA HIS A 24 -6.74 -25.01 -28.23
C HIS A 24 -6.02 -25.03 -29.58
N ALA A 25 -5.63 -23.84 -30.07
CA ALA A 25 -4.78 -23.64 -31.24
C ALA A 25 -3.32 -24.08 -30.96
N PRO A 26 -2.55 -24.46 -32.01
CA PRO A 26 -1.41 -25.36 -31.89
C PRO A 26 -0.08 -24.68 -31.59
N PHE A 27 0.79 -25.40 -30.89
CA PHE A 27 2.23 -25.14 -30.81
C PHE A 27 2.87 -25.23 -32.20
N VAL A 28 3.63 -24.20 -32.59
CA VAL A 28 4.62 -24.28 -33.66
C VAL A 28 5.98 -24.25 -32.99
N VAL A 29 6.71 -25.37 -33.07
CA VAL A 29 8.13 -25.46 -32.75
C VAL A 29 8.86 -25.16 -34.05
N GLU A 30 9.53 -24.03 -34.12
CA GLU A 30 10.37 -23.66 -35.27
C GLU A 30 11.81 -24.09 -35.00
N GLU A 31 12.29 -25.00 -35.86
CA GLU A 31 13.61 -25.61 -35.83
C GLU A 31 14.68 -24.60 -36.28
N VAL A 32 15.72 -24.46 -35.46
CA VAL A 32 16.84 -23.54 -35.67
C VAL A 32 17.70 -23.99 -36.85
N THR A 33 17.73 -23.20 -37.93
CA THR A 33 18.81 -23.28 -38.94
C THR A 33 19.69 -22.04 -38.83
N GLN A 34 20.96 -22.25 -38.47
CA GLN A 34 22.00 -21.22 -38.49
C GLN A 34 22.42 -20.93 -39.93
N LEU A 35 22.40 -19.65 -40.34
CA LEU A 35 23.46 -19.00 -41.13
C LEU A 35 23.09 -17.53 -41.40
N GLY A 36 24.03 -16.59 -41.23
CA GLY A 36 23.94 -15.25 -41.82
C GLY A 36 24.21 -14.10 -40.86
N ASP A 37 25.43 -13.57 -40.98
CA ASP A 37 25.99 -12.41 -40.30
C ASP A 37 25.19 -11.12 -40.56
N GLN A 38 24.89 -10.34 -39.51
CA GLN A 38 24.78 -8.88 -39.50
C GLN A 38 24.32 -8.33 -38.12
N ARG A 39 25.22 -7.64 -37.41
CA ARG A 39 24.89 -6.75 -36.29
C ARG A 39 24.12 -5.53 -36.80
N PRO A 40 23.09 -5.09 -36.05
CA PRO A 40 23.19 -3.74 -35.53
C PRO A 40 22.86 -3.67 -34.03
N THR A 41 23.55 -2.74 -33.39
CA THR A 41 23.54 -2.40 -31.97
C THR A 41 22.14 -1.96 -31.52
N CYS A 42 21.39 -2.82 -30.84
CA CYS A 42 20.16 -2.45 -30.13
C CYS A 42 20.02 -3.27 -28.83
N LYS A 43 20.94 -3.06 -27.89
CA LYS A 43 20.92 -3.75 -26.58
C LYS A 43 20.22 -2.96 -25.46
N ASP A 44 19.86 -1.70 -25.68
CA ASP A 44 19.29 -0.85 -24.61
C ASP A 44 17.76 -0.87 -24.50
N SER A 45 17.05 -1.04 -25.62
CA SER A 45 15.58 -1.05 -25.67
C SER A 45 14.99 -2.33 -25.06
N ASN A 46 15.56 -3.50 -25.38
CA ASN A 46 15.11 -4.78 -24.81
C ASN A 46 15.33 -4.85 -23.30
N THR A 47 16.41 -4.26 -22.79
CA THR A 47 16.72 -4.24 -21.35
C THR A 47 15.75 -3.33 -20.59
N ARG A 48 15.36 -2.18 -21.17
CA ARG A 48 14.37 -1.26 -20.58
C ARG A 48 12.95 -1.83 -20.61
N ILE A 49 12.55 -2.47 -21.72
CA ILE A 49 11.26 -3.15 -21.86
C ILE A 49 11.19 -4.34 -20.90
N SER A 50 12.24 -5.14 -20.80
CA SER A 50 12.28 -6.30 -19.88
C SER A 50 12.25 -5.89 -18.40
N ARG A 51 12.87 -4.74 -18.03
CA ARG A 51 12.76 -4.18 -16.67
C ARG A 51 11.35 -3.68 -16.37
N HIS A 52 10.69 -3.02 -17.32
CA HIS A 52 9.31 -2.58 -17.18
C HIS A 52 8.36 -3.77 -17.00
N VAL A 53 8.53 -4.82 -17.80
CA VAL A 53 7.72 -6.05 -17.71
C VAL A 53 8.00 -6.80 -16.40
N LEU A 54 9.25 -6.86 -15.94
CA LEU A 54 9.61 -7.47 -14.66
C LEU A 54 9.02 -6.67 -13.48
N MET A 55 9.17 -5.34 -13.48
CA MET A 55 8.55 -4.48 -12.45
C MET A 55 7.03 -4.62 -12.48
N GLN A 56 6.42 -4.70 -13.65
CA GLN A 56 4.98 -4.88 -13.77
C GLN A 56 4.53 -6.25 -13.25
N ARG A 57 5.27 -7.33 -13.51
CA ARG A 57 4.98 -8.67 -12.93
C ARG A 57 5.20 -8.71 -11.43
N VAL A 58 6.28 -8.11 -10.93
CA VAL A 58 6.54 -8.00 -9.50
C VAL A 58 5.43 -7.19 -8.84
N GLN A 59 5.01 -6.08 -9.46
CA GLN A 59 3.91 -5.23 -9.01
C GLN A 59 2.55 -5.95 -9.06
N GLU A 60 2.27 -6.76 -10.08
CA GLU A 60 1.06 -7.58 -10.17
C GLU A 60 1.07 -8.72 -9.15
N GLN A 61 2.21 -9.37 -8.92
CA GLN A 61 2.36 -10.41 -7.90
C GLN A 61 2.25 -9.85 -6.48
N ILE A 62 2.83 -8.67 -6.24
CA ILE A 62 2.64 -7.87 -5.04
C ILE A 62 1.15 -7.55 -4.89
N ALA A 63 0.49 -6.98 -5.90
CA ALA A 63 -0.93 -6.62 -5.85
C ALA A 63 -1.90 -7.81 -5.69
N ILE A 64 -1.52 -9.01 -6.13
CA ILE A 64 -2.34 -10.24 -5.98
C ILE A 64 -2.15 -10.86 -4.58
N ARG A 65 -0.94 -10.85 -4.02
CA ARG A 65 -0.66 -11.37 -2.67
C ARG A 65 -0.98 -10.38 -1.55
N LEU A 66 -0.85 -9.09 -1.84
CA LEU A 66 -1.37 -7.99 -1.06
C LEU A 66 -2.74 -7.63 -1.59
N ARG A 67 -3.78 -8.40 -1.28
CA ARG A 67 -5.04 -7.69 -1.06
C ARG A 67 -4.83 -6.95 0.26
N PRO A 68 -4.67 -5.61 0.28
CA PRO A 68 -5.14 -4.92 1.46
C PRO A 68 -6.60 -5.35 1.60
N VAL A 69 -7.11 -5.35 2.83
CA VAL A 69 -8.56 -5.36 3.08
C VAL A 69 -9.23 -4.48 2.02
N GLN A 70 -10.41 -4.87 1.53
CA GLN A 70 -11.20 -4.23 0.46
C GLN A 70 -11.61 -2.77 0.74
N CYS A 71 -10.74 -1.99 1.36
CA CYS A 71 -10.86 -0.59 1.66
C CYS A 71 -10.65 0.24 0.38
N CYS A 72 -11.62 1.10 0.10
CA CYS A 72 -11.62 2.14 -0.93
C CYS A 72 -11.40 1.65 -2.39
N HIS A 73 -12.44 1.11 -3.03
CA HIS A 73 -12.42 0.87 -4.48
C HIS A 73 -12.46 2.17 -5.29
N THR A 74 -13.03 3.22 -4.70
CA THR A 74 -13.11 4.61 -5.20
C THR A 74 -11.95 5.42 -4.59
N GLY A 75 -11.15 6.07 -5.44
CA GLY A 75 -10.19 7.07 -4.99
C GLY A 75 -10.85 8.44 -4.82
N ASP A 76 -10.06 9.50 -4.70
CA ASP A 76 -10.56 10.88 -4.60
C ASP A 76 -11.52 11.18 -5.75
N GLN A 77 -12.75 11.56 -5.41
CA GLN A 77 -13.85 11.73 -6.36
C GLN A 77 -13.70 13.00 -7.19
N ASN A 78 -13.17 14.07 -6.60
CA ASN A 78 -13.01 15.36 -7.26
C ASN A 78 -11.68 16.05 -6.90
N ILE A 79 -11.36 17.14 -7.61
CA ILE A 79 -10.11 17.89 -7.41
C ILE A 79 -10.04 18.51 -6.01
N ALA A 80 -11.16 19.01 -5.48
CA ALA A 80 -11.21 19.61 -4.15
C ALA A 80 -10.85 18.59 -3.06
N GLU A 81 -11.30 17.35 -3.19
CA GLU A 81 -10.96 16.25 -2.29
C GLU A 81 -9.48 15.85 -2.43
N THR A 82 -8.93 15.80 -3.64
CA THR A 82 -7.47 15.61 -3.82
C THR A 82 -6.68 16.72 -3.14
N VAL A 83 -7.08 17.99 -3.31
CA VAL A 83 -6.41 19.11 -2.65
C VAL A 83 -6.53 18.98 -1.14
N ALA A 84 -7.72 18.68 -0.62
CA ALA A 84 -7.94 18.49 0.81
C ALA A 84 -7.04 17.38 1.37
N ASN A 85 -7.03 16.20 0.74
CA ASN A 85 -6.22 15.06 1.17
C ASN A 85 -4.72 15.39 1.14
N VAL A 86 -4.21 16.04 0.09
CA VAL A 86 -2.80 16.46 0.01
C VAL A 86 -2.46 17.46 1.10
N VAL A 87 -3.29 18.48 1.30
CA VAL A 87 -3.07 19.51 2.34
C VAL A 87 -3.07 18.88 3.73
N THR A 88 -3.98 17.94 4.00
CA THR A 88 -4.05 17.26 5.30
C THR A 88 -2.94 16.21 5.50
N SER A 89 -2.20 15.82 4.45
CA SER A 89 -0.98 15.00 4.56
C SER A 89 0.28 15.80 4.93
N LEU A 90 0.34 17.11 4.63
CA LEU A 90 1.50 17.95 4.93
C LEU A 90 1.88 18.04 6.42
N PRO A 91 0.93 18.05 7.37
CA PRO A 91 1.24 17.97 8.79
C PRO A 91 2.20 16.84 9.17
N PHE A 92 2.15 15.67 8.53
CA PHE A 92 3.11 14.58 8.82
C PHE A 92 4.55 14.96 8.48
N ILE A 93 4.76 15.71 7.40
CA ILE A 93 6.08 16.25 7.03
C ILE A 93 6.57 17.23 8.10
N ALA A 94 5.71 18.17 8.50
CA ALA A 94 6.04 19.14 9.53
C ALA A 94 6.34 18.47 10.88
N LEU A 95 5.53 17.48 11.28
CA LEU A 95 5.73 16.72 12.51
C LEU A 95 7.03 15.92 12.49
N GLY A 96 7.40 15.30 11.37
CA GLY A 96 8.67 14.58 11.23
C GLY A 96 9.89 15.52 11.16
N ALA A 97 9.73 16.74 10.66
CA ALA A 97 10.77 17.76 10.71
C ALA A 97 11.03 18.24 12.15
N HIS A 98 9.97 18.39 12.96
CA HIS A 98 10.05 18.85 14.35
C HIS A 98 10.20 17.72 15.38
N ALA A 99 10.13 16.45 14.96
CA ALA A 99 10.25 15.31 15.87
C ALA A 99 11.63 15.25 16.55
N PRO A 100 11.73 14.81 17.82
CA PRO A 100 13.01 14.67 18.52
C PRO A 100 13.98 13.72 17.80
N ARG A 101 15.23 14.15 17.63
CA ARG A 101 16.29 13.39 16.91
C ARG A 101 17.45 12.93 17.80
N LYS A 102 17.16 12.73 19.10
CA LYS A 102 18.16 12.42 20.14
C LYS A 102 18.88 11.09 19.91
N SER A 103 18.20 10.07 19.37
CA SER A 103 18.76 8.74 19.10
C SER A 103 18.67 8.37 17.61
N TYR A 104 19.43 7.35 17.17
CA TYR A 104 19.30 6.81 15.81
C TYR A 104 17.88 6.31 15.52
N ASN A 105 17.23 5.64 16.48
CA ASN A 105 15.86 5.17 16.30
C ASN A 105 14.86 6.33 16.17
N SER A 106 15.05 7.40 16.96
CA SER A 106 14.21 8.60 16.87
C SER A 106 14.42 9.33 15.54
N LYS A 107 15.65 9.34 14.99
CA LYS A 107 15.93 9.86 13.64
C LYS A 107 15.24 9.04 12.54
N LEU A 108 15.26 7.71 12.65
CA LEU A 108 14.53 6.84 11.73
C LEU A 108 13.03 7.10 11.78
N TYR A 109 12.46 7.23 12.98
CA TYR A 109 11.06 7.61 13.16
C TYR A 109 10.75 8.96 12.51
N ALA A 110 11.51 10.01 12.83
CA ALA A 110 11.34 11.35 12.27
C ALA A 110 11.35 11.33 10.73
N ASN A 111 12.32 10.63 10.13
CA ASN A 111 12.42 10.49 8.67
C ASN A 111 11.28 9.65 8.08
N SER A 112 10.86 8.58 8.76
CA SER A 112 9.74 7.76 8.31
C SER A 112 8.43 8.55 8.31
N LEU A 113 8.24 9.45 9.28
CA LEU A 113 7.05 10.31 9.37
C LEU A 113 7.00 11.36 8.25
N ILE A 114 8.16 11.92 7.87
CA ILE A 114 8.27 12.71 6.63
C ILE A 114 7.87 11.87 5.42
N GLY A 115 8.36 10.62 5.36
CA GLY A 115 8.03 9.69 4.30
C GLY A 115 6.54 9.36 4.20
N VAL A 116 5.81 9.29 5.33
CA VAL A 116 4.33 9.16 5.34
C VAL A 116 3.68 10.32 4.61
N GLY A 117 4.02 11.57 4.98
CA GLY A 117 3.43 12.74 4.33
C GLY A 117 3.74 12.82 2.84
N VAL A 118 4.96 12.46 2.44
CA VAL A 118 5.37 12.40 1.02
C VAL A 118 4.63 11.29 0.26
N ALA A 119 4.57 10.08 0.81
CA ALA A 119 3.91 8.94 0.17
C ALA A 119 2.40 9.17 0.01
N SER A 120 1.74 9.67 1.05
CA SER A 120 0.33 10.03 1.04
C SER A 120 0.05 11.12 -0.01
N SER A 121 0.87 12.17 -0.06
CA SER A 121 0.74 13.23 -1.09
C SER A 121 0.88 12.67 -2.51
N MET A 122 1.87 11.79 -2.75
CA MET A 122 2.04 11.14 -4.05
C MET A 122 0.85 10.25 -4.41
N TYR A 123 0.30 9.51 -3.44
CA TYR A 123 -0.89 8.68 -3.63
C TYR A 123 -2.09 9.51 -4.07
N HIS A 124 -2.43 10.59 -3.35
CA HIS A 124 -3.59 11.42 -3.69
C HIS A 124 -3.41 12.20 -5.00
N CYS A 125 -2.19 12.65 -5.31
CA CYS A 125 -1.86 13.26 -6.61
C CYS A 125 -1.94 12.27 -7.79
N SER A 126 -1.98 10.96 -7.54
CA SER A 126 -1.91 9.94 -8.57
C SER A 126 -3.28 9.46 -9.08
N ARG A 127 -3.30 8.97 -10.32
CA ARG A 127 -4.49 8.45 -11.02
C ARG A 127 -4.17 7.13 -11.73
N GLY A 128 -5.20 6.37 -12.12
CA GLY A 128 -5.04 5.14 -12.92
C GLY A 128 -4.28 4.01 -12.18
N ARG A 129 -3.46 3.25 -12.92
CA ARG A 129 -2.79 2.04 -12.38
C ARG A 129 -1.72 2.34 -11.33
N ILE A 130 -0.98 3.45 -11.49
CA ILE A 130 0.09 3.82 -10.55
C ILE A 130 -0.47 4.15 -9.16
N ARG A 131 -1.72 4.61 -9.08
CA ARG A 131 -2.40 4.87 -7.81
C ARG A 131 -2.50 3.65 -6.91
N LYS A 132 -2.69 2.45 -7.48
CA LYS A 132 -2.72 1.20 -6.69
C LYS A 132 -1.38 0.92 -6.03
N PHE A 133 -0.28 1.15 -6.74
CA PHE A 133 1.06 1.00 -6.20
C PHE A 133 1.37 2.08 -5.17
N LEU A 134 1.03 3.34 -5.44
CA LEU A 134 1.28 4.44 -4.49
C LEU A 134 0.42 4.31 -3.22
N ARG A 135 -0.80 3.75 -3.31
CA ARG A 135 -1.59 3.38 -2.13
C ARG A 135 -0.87 2.34 -1.27
N TRP A 136 -0.29 1.33 -1.91
CA TRP A 136 0.51 0.34 -1.20
C TRP A 136 1.72 1.00 -0.53
N VAL A 137 2.46 1.86 -1.24
CA VAL A 137 3.59 2.61 -0.68
C VAL A 137 3.16 3.44 0.53
N ASP A 138 2.01 4.12 0.44
CA ASP A 138 1.48 4.95 1.53
C ASP A 138 1.19 4.12 2.80
N TYR A 139 0.42 3.04 2.68
CA TYR A 139 0.17 2.13 3.81
C TYR A 139 1.44 1.47 4.35
N THR A 140 2.37 1.08 3.48
CA THR A 140 3.68 0.56 3.87
C THR A 140 4.50 1.63 4.62
N MET A 141 4.41 2.91 4.24
CA MET A 141 5.09 3.99 4.95
C MET A 141 4.48 4.27 6.32
N ILE A 142 3.14 4.23 6.45
CA ILE A 142 2.46 4.32 7.76
C ILE A 142 2.93 3.17 8.67
N ALA A 143 2.94 1.94 8.16
CA ALA A 143 3.44 0.78 8.88
C ALA A 143 4.91 0.93 9.28
N THR A 144 5.75 1.42 8.37
CA THR A 144 7.16 1.68 8.66
C THR A 144 7.31 2.71 9.78
N ALA A 145 6.53 3.79 9.75
CA ALA A 145 6.58 4.82 10.79
C ALA A 145 6.15 4.31 12.16
N THR A 146 5.11 3.49 12.24
CA THR A 146 4.69 2.85 13.51
C THR A 146 5.74 1.87 14.04
N VAL A 147 6.40 1.09 13.17
CA VAL A 147 7.53 0.23 13.55
C VAL A 147 8.67 1.08 14.09
N CYS A 148 9.09 2.14 13.39
CA CYS A 148 10.15 3.04 13.82
C CYS A 148 9.83 3.74 15.15
N LEU A 149 8.58 4.20 15.34
CA LEU A 149 8.14 4.83 16.58
C LEU A 149 8.23 3.85 17.75
N SER A 150 7.65 2.66 17.60
CA SER A 150 7.71 1.64 18.64
C SER A 150 9.18 1.33 18.99
N ARG A 151 10.05 1.21 17.97
CA ARG A 151 11.50 0.99 18.12
C ARG A 151 12.17 2.09 18.92
N ALA A 152 11.78 3.34 18.70
CA ALA A 152 12.30 4.48 19.44
C ALA A 152 11.81 4.54 20.90
N LEU A 153 10.62 4.01 21.20
CA LEU A 153 10.00 4.08 22.53
C LEU A 153 10.41 2.98 23.51
N ARG A 154 10.78 1.80 23.03
CA ARG A 154 11.21 0.69 23.91
C ARG A 154 12.69 0.41 23.72
N SER A 155 13.42 0.25 24.82
CA SER A 155 14.80 -0.24 24.82
C SER A 155 14.87 -1.76 24.57
N GLU A 156 13.87 -2.50 25.06
CA GLU A 156 13.79 -3.96 24.98
C GLU A 156 12.75 -4.43 23.96
N HIS A 157 13.06 -4.26 22.67
CA HIS A 157 12.28 -4.90 21.62
C HIS A 157 12.72 -6.35 21.46
N PRO A 158 11.81 -7.33 21.43
CA PRO A 158 12.17 -8.66 20.98
C PRO A 158 12.62 -8.52 19.52
N LYS A 159 13.91 -8.76 19.26
CA LYS A 159 14.51 -8.67 17.90
C LYS A 159 13.69 -9.45 16.87
N LEU A 160 13.05 -10.54 17.32
CA LEU A 160 12.10 -11.35 16.56
C LEU A 160 10.88 -10.57 16.08
N LEU A 161 10.26 -9.73 16.90
CA LEU A 161 9.11 -8.92 16.48
C LEU A 161 9.54 -7.92 15.40
N MET A 162 10.68 -7.25 15.56
CA MET A 162 11.18 -6.32 14.55
C MET A 162 11.49 -7.04 13.23
N ALA A 163 12.11 -8.21 13.30
CA ALA A 163 12.39 -9.03 12.12
C ALA A 163 11.10 -9.53 11.45
N ALA A 164 10.15 -10.04 12.23
CA ALA A 164 8.84 -10.47 11.74
C ALA A 164 8.09 -9.31 11.08
N SER A 165 8.05 -8.14 11.72
CA SER A 165 7.42 -6.95 11.16
C SER A 165 8.09 -6.48 9.88
N ALA A 166 9.43 -6.56 9.77
CA ALA A 166 10.13 -6.24 8.53
C ALA A 166 9.79 -7.21 7.38
N VAL A 167 9.62 -8.50 7.69
CA VAL A 167 9.21 -9.52 6.72
C VAL A 167 7.74 -9.35 6.32
N CYS A 168 6.86 -9.01 7.26
CA CYS A 168 5.42 -8.86 7.04
C CYS A 168 5.02 -7.50 6.45
N LEU A 169 5.85 -6.47 6.59
CA LEU A 169 5.61 -5.10 6.09
C LEU A 169 5.15 -5.05 4.62
N PRO A 170 5.82 -5.73 3.67
CA PRO A 170 5.42 -5.74 2.27
C PRO A 170 4.23 -6.64 1.99
N PHE A 171 3.59 -7.29 2.96
CA PHE A 171 2.44 -8.19 2.74
C PHE A 171 1.20 -7.81 3.55
N GLN A 172 1.37 -7.27 4.76
CA GLN A 172 0.28 -6.92 5.66
C GLN A 172 0.60 -5.63 6.46
N PRO A 173 0.77 -4.48 5.78
CA PRO A 173 1.13 -3.23 6.44
C PRO A 173 0.12 -2.79 7.51
N LEU A 174 -1.19 -3.03 7.31
CA LEU A 174 -2.22 -2.68 8.29
C LEU A 174 -2.11 -3.51 9.59
N MET A 175 -1.87 -4.81 9.49
CA MET A 175 -1.69 -5.66 10.68
C MET A 175 -0.42 -5.29 11.44
N VAL A 176 0.68 -5.03 10.72
CA VAL A 176 1.92 -4.52 11.33
C VAL A 176 1.66 -3.20 12.04
N SER A 177 0.95 -2.26 11.40
CA SER A 177 0.59 -0.98 12.01
C SER A 177 -0.25 -1.16 13.28
N LEU A 178 -1.28 -2.03 13.24
CA LEU A 178 -2.15 -2.30 14.37
C LEU A 178 -1.36 -2.82 15.59
N VAL A 179 -0.48 -3.81 15.37
CA VAL A 179 0.36 -4.39 16.42
C VAL A 179 1.27 -3.32 17.03
N HIS A 180 1.98 -2.56 16.20
CA HIS A 180 2.95 -1.57 16.68
C HIS A 180 2.28 -0.34 17.32
N THR A 181 1.11 0.07 16.83
CA THR A 181 0.28 1.11 17.47
C THR A 181 -0.23 0.64 18.82
N GLY A 182 -0.71 -0.61 18.95
CA GLY A 182 -1.13 -1.17 20.23
C GLY A 182 0.02 -1.21 21.25
N LEU A 183 1.22 -1.61 20.83
CA LEU A 183 2.41 -1.58 21.69
C LEU A 183 2.81 -0.16 22.09
N MET A 184 2.68 0.80 21.17
CA MET A 184 2.95 2.21 21.46
C MET A 184 1.94 2.78 22.45
N GLU A 185 0.65 2.46 22.30
CA GLU A 185 -0.41 2.91 23.21
C GLU A 185 -0.19 2.38 24.64
N VAL A 186 0.19 1.10 24.79
CA VAL A 186 0.55 0.53 26.10
C VAL A 186 1.74 1.29 26.71
N ALA A 187 2.77 1.58 25.90
CA ALA A 187 3.92 2.35 26.37
C ALA A 187 3.55 3.80 26.75
N PHE A 188 2.65 4.44 25.98
CA PHE A 188 2.13 5.77 26.28
C PHE A 188 1.38 5.76 27.61
N ALA A 189 0.40 4.86 27.77
CA ALA A 189 -0.39 4.73 28.98
C ALA A 189 0.47 4.48 30.23
N GLN A 190 1.47 3.59 30.13
CA GLN A 190 2.40 3.32 31.23
C GLN A 190 3.22 4.56 31.63
N ARG A 191 3.64 5.39 30.66
CA ARG A 191 4.39 6.61 30.94
C ARG A 191 3.49 7.73 31.47
N ALA A 192 2.31 7.94 30.87
CA ALA A 192 1.33 8.92 31.34
C ALA A 192 0.78 8.61 32.75
N PHE A 193 0.81 7.34 33.16
CA PHE A 193 0.50 6.97 34.54
C PHE A 193 1.58 7.48 35.53
N LYS A 194 2.85 7.41 35.13
CA LYS A 194 4.00 7.81 35.96
C LYS A 194 4.27 9.31 35.92
N ASP A 195 4.01 9.94 34.79
CA ASP A 195 4.31 11.34 34.52
C ASP A 195 3.01 12.14 34.27
N PRO A 196 2.63 13.03 35.20
CA PRO A 196 1.46 13.88 35.05
C PRO A 196 1.48 14.78 33.80
N GLU A 197 2.66 15.21 33.32
CA GLU A 197 2.77 16.10 32.16
C GLU A 197 2.34 15.39 30.86
N LEU A 198 2.52 14.07 30.81
CA LEU A 198 2.13 13.25 29.66
C LEU A 198 0.63 12.89 29.63
N LYS A 199 -0.13 13.12 30.72
CA LYS A 199 -1.56 12.76 30.79
C LYS A 199 -2.41 13.51 29.77
N LEU A 200 -2.16 14.81 29.61
CA LEU A 200 -2.89 15.62 28.64
C LEU A 200 -2.58 15.13 27.21
N ALA A 201 -1.31 14.91 26.90
CA ALA A 201 -0.88 14.38 25.61
C ALA A 201 -1.49 13.00 25.32
N HIS A 202 -1.59 12.13 26.33
CA HIS A 202 -2.22 10.82 26.21
C HIS A 202 -3.74 10.90 25.99
N ASN A 203 -4.44 11.80 26.70
CA ASN A 203 -5.87 11.99 26.50
C ASN A 203 -6.19 12.51 25.08
N VAL A 204 -5.41 13.48 24.59
CA VAL A 204 -5.52 13.96 23.21
C VAL A 204 -5.20 12.83 22.23
N HIS A 205 -4.13 12.06 22.48
CA HIS A 205 -3.78 10.90 21.67
C HIS A 205 -4.96 9.92 21.54
N LYS A 206 -5.55 9.51 22.67
CA LYS A 206 -6.67 8.58 22.70
C LYS A 206 -7.89 9.11 21.95
N ALA A 207 -8.25 10.37 22.16
CA ALA A 207 -9.38 11.00 21.46
C ALA A 207 -9.14 11.01 19.95
N CYS A 208 -7.95 11.41 19.52
CA CYS A 208 -7.54 11.42 18.11
C CYS A 208 -7.46 10.00 17.50
N SER A 209 -6.96 9.01 18.24
CA SER A 209 -6.88 7.61 17.79
C SER A 209 -8.28 6.98 17.67
N LEU A 210 -9.20 7.27 18.60
CA LEU A 210 -10.59 6.84 18.50
C LEU A 210 -11.30 7.50 17.31
N LEU A 211 -11.20 8.83 17.19
CA LEU A 211 -11.78 9.58 16.09
C LEU A 211 -11.21 9.12 14.74
N GLY A 212 -9.89 8.95 14.66
CA GLY A 212 -9.20 8.45 13.48
C GLY A 212 -9.65 7.03 13.12
N GLY A 213 -9.78 6.13 14.10
CA GLY A 213 -10.30 4.78 13.87
C GLY A 213 -11.74 4.79 13.32
N VAL A 214 -12.62 5.64 13.89
CA VAL A 214 -13.99 5.80 13.40
C VAL A 214 -14.01 6.36 11.98
N LEU A 215 -13.22 7.40 11.69
CA LEU A 215 -13.14 8.01 10.36
C LEU A 215 -12.57 7.05 9.31
N PHE A 216 -11.57 6.24 9.67
CA PHE A 216 -11.00 5.21 8.80
C PHE A 216 -12.06 4.17 8.41
N VAL A 217 -12.84 3.68 9.38
CA VAL A 217 -13.93 2.74 9.09
C VAL A 217 -15.06 3.41 8.31
N ALA A 218 -15.39 4.67 8.63
CA ALA A 218 -16.43 5.42 7.94
C ALA A 218 -16.08 5.68 6.47
N ASP A 219 -14.81 5.94 6.15
CA ASP A 219 -14.31 6.13 4.78
C ASP A 219 -14.58 4.88 3.91
N ASP A 220 -14.54 3.70 4.51
CA ASP A 220 -14.86 2.43 3.83
C ASP A 220 -16.36 2.15 3.73
N VAL A 221 -17.10 2.42 4.80
CA VAL A 221 -18.55 2.13 4.88
C VAL A 221 -19.37 3.14 4.07
N PHE A 222 -18.90 4.39 3.97
CA PHE A 222 -19.60 5.50 3.32
C PHE A 222 -18.73 6.17 2.26
N PRO A 223 -18.34 5.47 1.17
CA PRO A 223 -17.38 5.96 0.17
C PRO A 223 -17.86 7.17 -0.65
N GLU A 224 -19.14 7.52 -0.54
CA GLU A 224 -19.75 8.70 -1.19
C GLU A 224 -19.71 9.95 -0.30
N THR A 225 -19.29 9.82 0.97
CA THR A 225 -19.17 10.96 1.87
C THR A 225 -17.80 11.62 1.66
N PRO A 226 -17.76 12.84 1.11
CA PRO A 226 -16.48 13.48 0.77
C PRO A 226 -15.71 13.87 2.04
N TYR A 227 -14.39 13.95 1.92
CA TYR A 227 -13.48 14.47 2.95
C TYR A 227 -13.34 13.62 4.23
N LEU A 228 -13.94 12.42 4.32
CA LEU A 228 -13.72 11.51 5.46
C LEU A 228 -12.24 11.15 5.60
N HIS A 229 -11.59 10.80 4.49
CA HIS A 229 -10.15 10.55 4.44
C HIS A 229 -9.31 11.76 4.90
N ALA A 230 -9.69 12.98 4.48
CA ALA A 230 -8.99 14.20 4.89
C ALA A 230 -9.14 14.46 6.39
N ALA A 231 -10.33 14.21 6.95
CA ALA A 231 -10.56 14.30 8.38
C ALA A 231 -9.76 13.24 9.16
N TRP A 232 -9.65 12.02 8.60
CA TRP A 232 -8.80 10.96 9.16
C TRP A 232 -7.34 11.39 9.21
N HIS A 233 -6.79 11.98 8.14
CA HIS A 233 -5.44 12.56 8.14
C HIS A 233 -5.23 13.56 9.28
N LEU A 234 -6.17 14.49 9.49
CA LEU A 234 -6.07 15.50 10.55
C LEU A 234 -6.08 14.87 11.94
N ALA A 235 -7.01 13.95 12.21
CA ALA A 235 -7.07 13.24 13.48
C ALA A 235 -5.77 12.46 13.74
N ALA A 236 -5.28 11.74 12.73
CA ALA A 236 -4.03 10.99 12.80
C ALA A 236 -2.82 11.91 13.00
N ALA A 237 -2.74 13.06 12.31
CA ALA A 237 -1.64 14.01 12.47
C ALA A 237 -1.58 14.57 13.89
N VAL A 238 -2.72 14.99 14.46
CA VAL A 238 -2.77 15.47 15.86
C VAL A 238 -2.38 14.34 16.82
N GLY A 239 -2.92 13.13 16.63
CA GLY A 239 -2.59 11.96 17.44
C GLY A 239 -1.11 11.58 17.38
N VAL A 240 -0.49 11.61 16.20
CA VAL A 240 0.95 11.33 16.04
C VAL A 240 1.80 12.46 16.63
N GLY A 241 1.35 13.71 16.55
CA GLY A 241 2.04 14.84 17.15
C GLY A 241 2.21 14.70 18.68
N THR A 242 1.28 14.05 19.37
CA THR A 242 1.44 13.77 20.80
C THR A 242 2.48 12.67 21.06
N CYS A 243 2.73 11.76 20.13
CA CYS A 243 3.78 10.74 20.25
C CYS A 243 5.19 11.35 20.22
N ASN A 244 5.40 12.51 19.60
CA ASN A 244 6.69 13.21 19.65
C ASN A 244 7.08 13.55 21.10
N ARG A 245 6.10 13.86 21.96
CA ARG A 245 6.34 14.12 23.40
C ARG A 245 6.87 12.91 24.15
N LEU A 246 6.59 11.71 23.67
CA LEU A 246 7.16 10.49 24.25
C LEU A 246 8.65 10.30 23.91
N LEU A 247 9.17 11.05 22.93
CA LEU A 247 10.56 10.98 22.50
C LEU A 247 11.41 12.14 23.06
N GLU A 248 10.78 13.07 23.77
CA GLU A 248 11.43 14.10 24.59
C GLU A 248 12.00 13.46 25.87
#